data_AF-A0A2V1CBF9-F1
#
_entry.id   AF-A0A2V1CBF9-F1
#
_cell.length_a   1.000
_cell.length_b   1.000
_cell.length_c   1.000
_cell.angle_alpha   90.00
_cell.angle_beta   90.00
_cell.angle_gamma   90.00
#
_symmetry.space_group_name_H-M   'P 1'
#
loop_
_entity.id
_entity.type
_entity.pdbx_description
1 polymer ?
#
loop_
_entity_poly.entity_id
_entity_poly.type
_entity_poly.pdbx_seq_one_letter_code
_entity_poly.pdbx_strand_id
1 'polypeptide(L)'
;MTEDEASRAKAMKVVEAILSVTSSLPKPPISPNALCAELRVQTALRFFLVSLDKQEAENVTTWAEDAVNVRSDCHAWGSVPISDFITEVAGIKPTAPGWSRLYHPNITLTSSD
;
A
#
# COMPACT_ATOMS: atom_id res chain seq x y z
N MET A 1 27.00 4.26 11.17
CA MET A 1 25.86 4.03 10.27
C MET A 1 26.30 3.09 9.18
N THR A 2 25.85 1.85 9.25
CA THR A 2 26.03 0.87 8.17
C THR A 2 25.09 1.24 7.00
N GLU A 3 25.38 0.77 5.78
CA GLU A 3 24.50 1.01 4.62
C GLU A 3 23.06 0.50 4.84
N ASP A 4 22.92 -0.52 5.67
CA ASP A 4 21.64 -1.11 6.10
C ASP A 4 20.81 -0.13 6.95
N GLU A 5 21.40 0.50 7.97
CA GLU A 5 20.74 1.52 8.78
C GLU A 5 20.28 2.73 7.95
N ALA A 6 21.07 3.12 6.94
CA ALA A 6 20.73 4.21 6.03
C ALA A 6 19.54 3.86 5.12
N SER A 7 19.50 2.62 4.64
CA SER A 7 18.41 2.11 3.78
C SER A 7 17.10 1.99 4.56
N ARG A 8 17.18 1.50 5.80
CA ARG A 8 16.05 1.42 6.74
C ARG A 8 15.49 2.78 7.10
N ALA A 9 16.36 3.76 7.39
CA ALA A 9 15.95 5.13 7.65
C ALA A 9 15.24 5.78 6.45
N LYS A 10 15.62 5.41 5.22
CA LYS A 10 14.96 5.87 4.00
C LYS A 10 13.58 5.23 3.83
N ALA A 11 13.44 3.92 4.10
CA ALA A 11 12.15 3.23 4.09
C ALA A 11 11.19 3.83 5.13
N MET A 12 11.67 4.08 6.35
CA MET A 12 10.87 4.70 7.41
C MET A 12 10.41 6.11 7.06
N LYS A 13 11.25 6.91 6.40
CA LYS A 13 10.83 8.22 5.88
C LYS A 13 9.72 8.12 4.83
N VAL A 14 9.71 7.09 4.00
CA VAL A 14 8.64 6.84 3.03
C VAL A 14 7.35 6.45 3.76
N VAL A 15 7.43 5.60 4.78
CA VAL A 15 6.28 5.23 5.62
C VAL A 15 5.70 6.45 6.35
N GLU A 16 6.53 7.26 6.99
CA GLU A 16 6.11 8.50 7.66
C GLU A 16 5.48 9.50 6.68
N ALA A 17 6.04 9.64 5.47
CA ALA A 17 5.46 10.49 4.44
C ALA A 17 4.07 9.98 4.01
N ILE A 18 3.90 8.67 3.83
CA ILE A 18 2.60 8.06 3.50
C ILE A 18 1.60 8.30 4.63
N LEU A 19 1.99 8.04 5.89
CA LEU A 19 1.14 8.29 7.07
C LEU A 19 0.75 9.77 7.20
N SER A 20 1.70 10.68 6.98
CA SER A 20 1.46 12.13 7.00
C SER A 20 0.46 12.56 5.92
N VAL A 21 0.62 12.07 4.69
CA VAL A 21 -0.31 12.35 3.58
C VAL A 21 -1.70 11.82 3.92
N THR A 22 -1.83 10.60 4.43
CA THR A 22 -3.16 10.06 4.80
C THR A 22 -3.83 10.82 5.92
N SER A 23 -3.08 11.30 6.92
CA SER A 23 -3.63 12.10 8.03
C SER A 23 -4.08 13.52 7.60
N SER A 24 -3.59 14.00 6.46
CA SER A 24 -3.88 15.34 5.92
C SER A 24 -4.89 15.32 4.76
N LEU A 25 -5.34 14.13 4.32
CA LEU A 25 -6.40 14.03 3.34
C LEU A 25 -7.67 14.71 3.88
N PRO A 26 -8.36 15.53 3.06
CA PRO A 26 -9.60 16.16 3.47
C PRO A 26 -10.60 15.07 3.87
N LYS A 27 -11.21 15.21 5.05
CA LYS A 27 -12.28 14.30 5.49
C LYS A 27 -13.30 14.19 4.36
N PRO A 28 -13.61 12.97 3.89
CA PRO A 28 -14.51 12.82 2.76
C PRO A 28 -15.86 13.48 3.07
N PRO A 29 -16.57 13.99 2.04
CA PRO A 29 -17.97 14.37 2.22
C PRO A 29 -18.74 13.20 2.84
N ILE A 30 -19.78 13.49 3.64
CA ILE A 30 -20.60 12.51 4.38
C ILE A 30 -21.50 11.67 3.42
N SER A 31 -20.96 11.27 2.28
CA SER A 31 -21.55 10.25 1.43
C SER A 31 -21.05 8.88 1.91
N PRO A 32 -21.92 7.87 1.98
CA PRO A 32 -21.52 6.50 2.34
C PRO A 32 -20.37 5.97 1.47
N ASN A 33 -20.33 6.35 0.20
CA ASN A 33 -19.29 5.89 -0.73
C ASN A 33 -17.90 6.44 -0.42
N ALA A 34 -17.82 7.71 -0.03
CA ALA A 34 -16.54 8.35 0.28
C ALA A 34 -15.99 7.89 1.64
N LEU A 35 -16.87 7.62 2.63
CA LEU A 35 -16.47 6.99 3.89
C LEU A 35 -15.98 5.55 3.69
N CYS A 36 -16.65 4.76 2.85
CA CYS A 36 -16.20 3.41 2.49
C CYS A 36 -14.85 3.40 1.75
N ALA A 37 -14.57 4.41 0.93
CA ALA A 37 -13.27 4.54 0.26
C ALA A 37 -12.15 4.82 1.28
N GLU A 38 -12.36 5.77 2.18
CA GLU A 38 -11.39 6.10 3.23
C GLU A 38 -11.08 4.91 4.16
N LEU A 39 -12.12 4.21 4.62
CA LEU A 39 -11.97 3.00 5.43
C LEU A 39 -11.16 1.91 4.71
N ARG A 40 -11.33 1.75 3.40
CA ARG A 40 -10.55 0.79 2.59
C ARG A 40 -9.09 1.19 2.49
N VAL A 41 -8.79 2.46 2.24
CA VAL A 41 -7.42 2.98 2.21
C VAL A 41 -6.73 2.79 3.56
N GLN A 42 -7.40 3.16 4.66
CA GLN A 42 -6.85 3.00 6.01
C GLN A 42 -6.63 1.53 6.37
N THR A 43 -7.55 0.65 5.99
CA THR A 43 -7.45 -0.78 6.25
C THR A 43 -6.31 -1.40 5.45
N ALA A 44 -6.23 -1.12 4.14
CA ALA A 44 -5.17 -1.58 3.25
C ALA A 44 -3.79 -1.13 3.73
N LEU A 45 -3.65 0.16 4.07
CA LEU A 45 -2.39 0.70 4.57
C LEU A 45 -2.01 0.08 5.91
N ARG A 46 -2.96 -0.10 6.82
CA ARG A 46 -2.68 -0.69 8.14
C ARG A 46 -2.27 -2.15 8.05
N PHE A 47 -2.91 -2.95 7.19
CA PHE A 47 -2.48 -4.32 6.96
C PHE A 47 -1.10 -4.38 6.27
N PHE A 48 -0.85 -3.50 5.30
CA PHE A 48 0.44 -3.40 4.63
C PHE A 48 1.58 -3.10 5.60
N LEU A 49 1.44 -2.04 6.41
CA LEU A 49 2.47 -1.61 7.36
C LEU A 49 2.69 -2.60 8.50
N VAL A 50 1.61 -3.13 9.10
CA VAL A 50 1.73 -4.14 10.17
C VAL A 50 2.41 -5.42 9.67
N SER A 51 2.17 -5.78 8.40
CA SER A 51 2.82 -6.95 7.81
C SER A 51 4.32 -6.72 7.59
N LEU A 52 4.72 -5.52 7.15
CA LEU A 52 6.13 -5.15 7.00
C LEU A 52 6.87 -5.05 8.33
N ASP A 53 6.30 -4.36 9.33
CA ASP A 53 6.95 -4.14 10.63
C ASP A 53 7.31 -5.47 11.33
N LYS A 54 6.42 -6.46 11.24
CA LYS A 54 6.66 -7.79 11.82
C LYS A 54 7.78 -8.54 11.12
N GLN A 55 7.88 -8.40 9.81
CA GLN A 55 8.87 -9.11 8.99
C GLN A 55 10.25 -8.47 9.08
N GLU A 56 10.30 -7.15 9.21
CA GLU A 56 11.54 -6.45 9.55
C GLU A 56 12.10 -6.91 10.89
N ALA A 57 11.24 -7.14 11.90
CA ALA A 57 11.67 -7.66 13.21
C ALA A 57 12.27 -9.07 13.15
N GLU A 58 11.91 -9.87 12.13
CA GLU A 58 12.47 -11.20 11.86
C GLU A 58 13.67 -11.17 10.90
N ASN A 59 14.11 -9.97 10.49
CA ASN A 59 15.23 -9.74 9.58
C ASN A 59 15.07 -10.43 8.22
N VAL A 60 13.82 -10.57 7.74
CA VAL A 60 13.53 -11.06 6.40
C VAL A 60 13.33 -9.89 5.43
N THR A 61 13.79 -10.06 4.19
CA THR A 61 13.69 -9.05 3.12
C THR A 61 12.64 -9.40 2.06
N THR A 62 11.88 -10.47 2.30
CA THR A 62 10.82 -11.03 1.46
C THR A 62 9.52 -11.17 2.24
N TRP A 63 8.44 -11.60 1.57
CA TRP A 63 7.14 -11.82 2.21
C TRP A 63 7.03 -13.22 2.80
N ALA A 64 6.91 -13.32 4.13
CA ALA A 64 6.68 -14.59 4.82
C ALA A 64 5.29 -15.17 4.53
N GLU A 65 5.16 -16.49 4.67
CA GLU A 65 3.89 -17.21 4.45
C GLU A 65 2.77 -16.76 5.40
N ASP A 66 3.03 -16.64 6.70
CA ASP A 66 2.06 -16.21 7.70
C ASP A 66 2.80 -15.53 8.85
N ALA A 67 2.11 -14.68 9.62
CA ALA A 67 2.65 -13.98 10.76
C ALA A 67 2.67 -14.81 12.06
N VAL A 68 2.14 -16.03 12.06
CA VAL A 68 2.03 -16.89 13.26
C VAL A 68 2.86 -18.15 13.13
N ASN A 69 2.83 -18.80 11.97
CA ASN A 69 3.56 -20.05 11.75
C ASN A 69 4.35 -20.01 10.44
N VAL A 70 5.47 -19.28 10.46
CA VAL A 70 6.35 -19.09 9.31
C VAL A 70 7.01 -20.41 8.92
N ARG A 71 6.55 -21.01 7.81
CA ARG A 71 7.20 -22.18 7.18
C ARG A 71 8.04 -21.81 5.96
N SER A 72 7.80 -20.63 5.37
CA SER A 72 8.55 -20.05 4.26
C SER A 72 8.70 -18.55 4.49
N ASP A 73 9.92 -18.05 4.37
CA ASP A 73 10.27 -16.63 4.46
C ASP A 73 10.04 -15.87 3.14
N CYS A 74 9.81 -16.60 2.04
CA CYS A 74 9.47 -16.06 0.74
C CYS A 74 8.24 -16.79 0.16
N HIS A 75 7.08 -16.13 0.18
CA HIS A 75 5.82 -16.71 -0.22
C HIS A 75 4.87 -15.68 -0.85
N ALA A 76 4.34 -16.00 -2.03
CA ALA A 76 3.58 -15.05 -2.83
C ALA A 76 2.29 -14.57 -2.17
N TRP A 77 1.57 -15.42 -1.42
CA TRP A 77 0.35 -14.96 -0.73
C TRP A 77 0.63 -14.00 0.43
N GLY A 78 1.88 -13.90 0.90
CA GLY A 78 2.26 -12.96 1.95
C GLY A 78 2.26 -11.52 1.42
N SER A 79 2.37 -11.37 0.09
CA SER A 79 2.44 -10.09 -0.60
C SER A 79 1.08 -9.55 -1.06
N VAL A 80 -0.03 -10.17 -0.64
CA VAL A 80 -1.41 -9.69 -0.89
C VAL A 80 -1.58 -8.18 -0.64
N PRO A 81 -0.99 -7.57 0.42
CA PRO A 81 -1.11 -6.14 0.65
C PRO A 81 -0.60 -5.24 -0.49
N ILE A 82 0.26 -5.74 -1.39
CA ILE A 82 0.75 -4.96 -2.55
C ILE A 82 -0.41 -4.60 -3.49
N SER A 83 -1.34 -5.52 -3.73
CA SER A 83 -2.49 -5.27 -4.62
C SER A 83 -3.34 -4.13 -4.08
N ASP A 84 -3.68 -4.18 -2.79
CA ASP A 84 -4.51 -3.17 -2.14
C ASP A 84 -3.80 -1.81 -2.07
N PHE A 85 -2.48 -1.82 -1.86
CA PHE A 85 -1.68 -0.60 -1.92
C PHE A 85 -1.78 0.08 -3.29
N ILE A 86 -1.66 -0.68 -4.38
CA ILE A 86 -1.76 -0.15 -5.75
C ILE A 86 -3.17 0.43 -6.02
N THR A 87 -4.23 -0.29 -5.64
CA THR A 87 -5.60 0.12 -5.99
C THR A 87 -6.18 1.19 -5.08
N GLU A 88 -5.89 1.13 -3.78
CA GLU A 88 -6.48 2.01 -2.78
C GLU A 88 -5.55 3.19 -2.43
N VAL A 89 -4.25 2.94 -2.23
CA VAL A 89 -3.30 4.00 -1.84
C VAL A 89 -2.78 4.76 -3.05
N ALA A 90 -2.23 4.07 -4.05
CA ALA A 90 -1.80 4.72 -5.30
C ALA A 90 -2.99 5.10 -6.20
N GLY A 91 -4.16 4.51 -5.97
CA GLY A 91 -5.39 4.82 -6.69
C GLY A 91 -5.41 4.28 -8.12
N ILE A 92 -4.58 3.29 -8.45
CA ILE A 92 -4.43 2.72 -9.79
C ILE A 92 -5.35 1.52 -9.93
N LYS A 93 -6.44 1.66 -10.70
CA LYS A 93 -7.36 0.52 -10.90
C LYS A 93 -8.02 0.51 -12.28
N PRO A 94 -8.25 -0.68 -12.86
CA PRO A 94 -8.97 -0.78 -14.11
C PRO A 94 -10.43 -0.38 -13.91
N THR A 95 -10.99 0.35 -14.88
CA THR A 95 -12.43 0.69 -14.93
C THR A 95 -13.16 0.00 -16.08
N ALA A 96 -12.46 -0.87 -16.80
CA ALA A 96 -13.01 -1.73 -17.84
C ALA A 96 -12.18 -3.02 -17.99
N PRO A 97 -12.76 -4.12 -18.53
CA PRO A 97 -12.05 -5.37 -18.75
C PRO A 97 -10.78 -5.21 -19.60
N GLY A 98 -9.78 -6.04 -19.32
CA GLY A 98 -8.49 -6.03 -20.03
C GLY A 98 -7.70 -4.74 -19.87
N TRP A 99 -7.96 -3.94 -18.82
CA TRP A 99 -7.32 -2.63 -18.60
C TRP A 99 -7.55 -1.63 -19.74
N SER A 100 -8.62 -1.82 -20.53
CA SER A 100 -8.99 -0.90 -21.62
C SER A 100 -9.32 0.53 -21.14
N ARG A 101 -9.59 0.70 -19.84
CA ARG A 101 -9.62 1.99 -19.17
C ARG A 101 -9.01 1.88 -17.77
N LEU A 102 -8.37 2.96 -17.34
CA LEU A 102 -7.70 3.11 -16.05
C LEU A 102 -8.30 4.30 -15.28
N TYR A 103 -8.41 4.18 -13.96
CA TYR A 103 -8.53 5.30 -13.04
C TYR A 103 -7.19 5.51 -12.32
N HIS A 104 -6.76 6.77 -12.22
CA HIS A 104 -5.66 7.22 -11.37
C HIS A 104 -5.95 8.66 -10.94
N PRO A 105 -5.88 9.01 -9.64
CA PRO A 105 -6.32 10.30 -9.13
C PRO A 105 -5.57 11.50 -9.72
N ASN A 106 -4.30 11.32 -10.10
CA ASN A 106 -3.44 12.38 -10.67
C ASN A 106 -3.05 12.17 -12.15
N ILE A 107 -3.67 11.25 -12.89
CA ILE A 107 -3.37 11.08 -14.33
C ILE A 107 -4.63 11.40 -15.13
N THR A 108 -4.58 12.50 -15.86
CA THR A 108 -5.51 12.77 -16.95
C THR A 108 -4.96 12.12 -18.20
N LEU A 109 -5.56 11.02 -18.65
CA LEU A 109 -5.22 10.42 -19.94
C LEU A 109 -5.79 11.32 -21.04
N THR A 110 -4.95 12.16 -21.65
CA THR A 110 -5.28 12.83 -22.91
C THR A 110 -5.16 11.80 -24.01
N SER A 111 -6.26 11.51 -24.73
CA SER A 111 -6.16 10.75 -25.97
C SER A 111 -5.35 11.55 -26.98
N SER A 112 -4.25 10.97 -27.47
CA SER A 112 -3.67 11.39 -28.73
C SER A 112 -4.57 10.84 -29.84
N ASP A 113 -5.17 11.72 -30.63
CA ASP A 113 -5.90 11.37 -31.85
C ASP A 113 -5.00 10.64 -32.86
#